data_AF-A0AAP0RAW8-F1
#
_entry.id   AF-A0AAP0RAW8-F1
#
_cell.length_a   1.000
_cell.length_b   1.000
_cell.length_c   1.000
_cell.angle_alpha   90.00
_cell.angle_beta   90.00
_cell.angle_gamma   90.00
#
_symmetry.space_group_name_H-M   'P 1'
#
loop_
_entity.id
_entity.type
_entity.pdbx_description
1 polymer ?
#
loop_
_entity_poly.entity_id
_entity_poly.type
_entity_poly.pdbx_seq_one_letter_code
_entity_poly.pdbx_strand_id
1 'polypeptide(L)'
;MTVLDELLPISIEMAKRNCRGIWNFTNPGVVSHNEILEMYRDYIDPGFQWVNFDLVEQAKVIVAPRSNNELDASKLKQEFPDLLSIKDSIIKFVFEPNKKT
;
A
#
# COMPACT_ATOMS: atom_id res chain seq x y z
N MET A 1 -0.17 -3.14 2.76
CA MET A 1 -0.97 -2.37 1.77
C MET A 1 -0.76 -3.01 0.39
N THR A 2 -1.75 -2.95 -0.49
CA THR A 2 -1.71 -3.62 -1.81
C THR A 2 -1.90 -2.57 -2.91
N VAL A 3 -0.89 -2.36 -3.75
CA VAL A 3 -0.99 -1.50 -4.93
C VAL A 3 -1.52 -2.33 -6.10
N LEU A 4 -2.77 -2.10 -6.47
CA LEU A 4 -3.49 -2.96 -7.42
C LEU A 4 -2.88 -2.94 -8.83
N ASP A 5 -2.41 -1.79 -9.30
CA ASP A 5 -1.78 -1.64 -10.61
C ASP A 5 -0.54 -2.52 -10.80
N GLU A 6 0.16 -2.86 -9.72
CA GLU A 6 1.28 -3.81 -9.73
C GLU A 6 0.83 -5.25 -9.42
N LEU A 7 -0.03 -5.43 -8.40
CA LEU A 7 -0.35 -6.76 -7.86
C LEU A 7 -1.41 -7.50 -8.69
N LEU A 8 -2.33 -6.82 -9.37
CA LEU A 8 -3.33 -7.49 -10.21
C LEU A 8 -2.68 -8.23 -11.41
N PRO A 9 -1.73 -7.63 -12.17
CA PRO A 9 -0.96 -8.38 -13.16
C PRO A 9 -0.24 -9.61 -12.57
N ILE A 10 0.34 -9.48 -11.38
CA ILE A 10 0.98 -10.60 -10.67
C ILE A 10 -0.02 -11.72 -10.39
N SER A 11 -1.25 -11.39 -9.99
CA SER A 11 -2.29 -12.40 -9.71
C SER A 11 -2.64 -13.25 -10.94
N ILE A 12 -2.60 -12.66 -12.14
CA ILE A 12 -2.81 -13.36 -13.41
C ILE A 12 -1.64 -14.31 -13.69
N GLU A 13 -0.41 -13.87 -13.45
CA GLU A 13 0.77 -14.71 -13.59
C GLU A 13 0.78 -15.87 -12.58
N MET A 14 0.33 -15.64 -11.34
CA MET A 14 0.13 -16.70 -10.35
C MET A 14 -0.85 -17.78 -10.85
N ALA A 15 -1.95 -17.36 -11.48
CA ALA A 15 -2.92 -18.30 -12.05
C ALA A 15 -2.30 -19.13 -13.18
N LYS A 16 -1.56 -18.50 -14.11
CA LYS A 16 -0.84 -19.19 -15.19
C LYS A 16 0.20 -20.19 -14.67
N ARG A 17 0.89 -19.84 -13.59
CA ARG A 17 1.90 -20.68 -12.92
C ARG A 17 1.30 -21.76 -12.01
N ASN A 18 -0.03 -21.84 -11.91
CA ASN A 18 -0.72 -22.72 -10.98
C ASN A 18 -0.26 -22.55 -9.51
N CYS A 19 0.07 -21.32 -9.09
CA CYS A 19 0.35 -21.01 -7.69
C CYS A 19 -0.91 -21.25 -6.87
N ARG A 20 -0.81 -22.10 -5.82
CA ARG A 20 -1.93 -22.51 -4.97
C ARG A 20 -1.66 -22.20 -3.51
N GLY A 21 -2.68 -22.39 -2.68
CA GLY A 21 -2.63 -22.13 -1.24
C GLY A 21 -2.75 -20.64 -0.90
N ILE A 22 -2.39 -20.30 0.33
CA ILE A 22 -2.56 -18.95 0.87
C ILE A 22 -1.32 -18.10 0.59
N TRP A 23 -1.52 -16.84 0.23
CA TRP A 23 -0.48 -15.86 -0.02
C TRP A 23 -0.85 -14.55 0.66
N ASN A 24 0.08 -14.00 1.44
CA ASN A 24 0.00 -12.60 1.88
C ASN A 24 0.20 -11.72 0.64
N PHE A 25 -0.83 -10.99 0.26
CA PHE A 25 -0.90 -10.33 -1.05
C PHE A 25 -0.82 -8.81 -0.91
N THR A 26 0.24 -8.36 -0.26
CA THR A 26 0.60 -6.96 -0.07
C THR A 26 2.01 -6.72 -0.59
N ASN A 27 2.32 -5.49 -0.97
CA ASN A 27 3.71 -5.10 -1.24
C ASN A 27 4.57 -5.29 0.03
N PRO A 28 5.85 -5.66 -0.09
CA PRO A 28 6.76 -5.76 1.05
C PRO A 28 6.93 -4.43 1.80
N GLY A 29 7.02 -4.53 3.12
CA GLY A 29 7.19 -3.40 4.03
C GLY A 29 5.87 -2.71 4.41
N VAL A 30 6.00 -1.61 5.15
CA VAL A 30 4.88 -0.86 5.72
C VAL A 30 4.92 0.60 5.29
N VAL A 31 3.74 1.21 5.30
CA VAL A 31 3.56 2.65 5.09
C VAL A 31 2.46 3.14 6.03
N SER A 32 2.71 4.27 6.66
CA SER A 32 1.75 4.94 7.54
C SER A 32 0.86 5.91 6.76
N HIS A 33 -0.25 6.31 7.38
CA HIS A 33 -1.15 7.32 6.81
C HIS A 33 -0.41 8.64 6.55
N ASN A 34 0.44 9.09 7.48
CA ASN A 34 1.18 10.35 7.34
C ASN A 34 2.15 10.32 6.15
N GLU A 35 2.88 9.23 5.94
CA GLU A 35 3.77 9.09 4.78
C GLU A 35 2.99 9.16 3.46
N ILE A 36 1.79 8.57 3.39
CA ILE A 36 0.92 8.68 2.21
C ILE A 36 0.46 10.13 2.00
N LEU A 37 0.07 10.83 3.07
CA LEU A 37 -0.41 12.22 2.99
C LEU A 37 0.72 13.20 2.63
N GLU A 38 1.95 12.93 3.07
CA GLU A 38 3.15 13.66 2.62
C GLU A 38 3.37 13.48 1.12
N MET A 39 3.33 12.24 0.61
CA MET A 39 3.42 11.99 -0.83
C MET A 39 2.27 12.66 -1.60
N TYR A 40 1.04 12.63 -1.06
CA TYR A 40 -0.09 13.32 -1.66
C TYR A 40 0.13 14.83 -1.75
N ARG A 41 0.61 15.45 -0.67
CA ARG A 41 0.94 16.87 -0.66
C ARG A 41 2.01 17.19 -1.71
N ASP A 42 3.08 16.40 -1.76
CA ASP A 42 4.24 16.72 -2.59
C ASP A 42 4.02 16.43 -4.08
N TYR A 43 3.17 15.46 -4.43
CA TYR A 43 2.92 15.07 -5.82
C TYR A 43 1.59 15.58 -6.40
N ILE A 44 0.56 15.78 -5.57
CA ILE A 44 -0.81 16.06 -6.05
C ILE A 44 -1.29 17.46 -5.66
N ASP A 45 -1.13 17.86 -4.40
CA ASP A 45 -1.64 19.13 -3.88
C ASP A 45 -0.73 19.72 -2.79
N PRO A 46 0.20 20.62 -3.13
CA PRO A 46 1.12 21.24 -2.16
C PRO A 46 0.43 22.02 -1.04
N GLY A 47 -0.83 22.44 -1.26
CA GLY A 47 -1.64 23.13 -0.26
C GLY A 47 -2.35 22.20 0.71
N PHE A 48 -2.31 20.88 0.51
CA PHE A 48 -3.02 19.92 1.34
C PHE A 48 -2.50 19.91 2.79
N GLN A 49 -3.43 20.00 3.74
CA GLN A 49 -3.16 19.99 5.18
C GLN A 49 -4.01 18.91 5.84
N TRP A 50 -3.47 18.31 6.91
CA TRP A 50 -4.19 17.33 7.70
C TRP A 50 -3.87 17.48 9.19
N VAL A 51 -4.71 16.89 10.03
CA VAL A 51 -4.51 16.79 11.47
C VAL A 51 -4.52 15.32 11.86
N ASN A 52 -3.67 14.95 12.81
CA ASN A 52 -3.68 13.62 13.41
C ASN A 52 -4.71 13.58 14.55
N PHE A 53 -5.19 12.37 14.83
CA PHE A 53 -6.03 12.10 16.00
C PHE A 53 -5.28 11.17 16.95
N ASP A 54 -5.55 11.31 18.25
CA ASP A 54 -5.17 10.30 19.22
C ASP A 54 -6.14 9.09 19.19
N LEU A 55 -5.79 8.01 19.89
CA LEU A 55 -6.61 6.79 19.92
C LEU A 55 -7.97 7.01 20.62
N VAL A 56 -8.06 7.97 21.54
CA VAL A 56 -9.28 8.29 22.28
C VAL A 56 -10.26 9.01 21.35
N GLU A 57 -9.77 9.94 20.55
CA GLU A 57 -10.53 10.60 19.49
C GLU A 57 -10.95 9.60 18.42
N GLN A 58 -10.04 8.71 17.99
CA GLN A 58 -10.35 7.69 17.00
C GLN A 58 -11.50 6.77 17.46
N ALA A 59 -11.48 6.33 18.73
CA ALA A 59 -12.50 5.46 19.32
C ALA A 59 -13.90 6.10 19.39
N LYS A 60 -13.99 7.43 19.41
CA LYS A 60 -15.28 8.14 19.37
C LYS A 60 -15.92 8.13 17.98
N VAL A 61 -15.11 7.92 16.93
CA VAL A 61 -15.54 8.04 15.53
C VAL A 61 -15.72 6.67 14.85
N ILE A 62 -14.95 5.66 15.28
CA ILE A 62 -15.04 4.31 14.69
C ILE A 62 -16.02 3.42 15.44
N VAL A 63 -16.89 2.71 14.69
CA VAL A 63 -17.84 1.73 15.26
C VAL A 63 -17.12 0.49 15.82
N ALA A 64 -15.93 0.17 15.29
CA ALA A 64 -15.10 -0.94 15.75
C ALA A 64 -13.61 -0.65 15.51
N PRO A 65 -12.69 -1.27 16.29
CA PRO A 65 -11.26 -1.18 16.06
C PRO A 65 -10.85 -1.63 14.66
N ARG A 66 -9.79 -1.03 14.12
CA ARG A 66 -9.21 -1.39 12.82
C ARG A 66 -7.99 -2.27 13.00
N SER A 67 -7.79 -3.21 12.08
CA SER A 67 -6.57 -4.03 12.04
C SER A 67 -5.39 -3.18 11.58
N ASN A 68 -4.31 -3.19 12.37
CA ASN A 68 -3.03 -2.61 12.00
C ASN A 68 -1.99 -3.73 12.11
N ASN A 69 -1.45 -4.14 10.97
CA ASN A 69 -0.53 -5.28 10.89
C ASN A 69 0.46 -5.09 9.74
N GLU A 70 1.54 -5.85 9.80
CA GLU A 70 2.43 -6.11 8.67
C GLU A 70 2.24 -7.58 8.28
N LEU A 71 2.07 -7.84 6.99
CA LEU A 71 2.00 -9.20 6.47
C LEU A 71 3.35 -9.58 5.87
N ASP A 72 3.89 -10.72 6.27
CA ASP A 72 5.14 -11.23 5.70
C ASP A 72 4.96 -11.55 4.21
N ALA A 73 5.64 -10.78 3.37
CA ALA A 73 5.61 -10.90 1.91
C ALA A 73 6.71 -11.81 1.34
N SER A 74 7.53 -12.46 2.17
CA SER A 74 8.69 -13.25 1.75
C SER A 74 8.32 -14.33 0.72
N LYS A 75 7.22 -15.05 0.96
CA LYS A 75 6.71 -16.07 0.02
C LYS A 75 6.40 -15.47 -1.36
N LEU A 76 5.69 -14.34 -1.40
CA LEU A 76 5.32 -13.66 -2.65
C LEU A 76 6.55 -13.10 -3.37
N LYS A 77 7.45 -12.45 -2.65
CA LYS A 77 8.69 -11.87 -3.17
C LYS A 77 9.65 -12.91 -3.73
N GLN A 78 9.66 -14.13 -3.17
CA GLN A 78 10.45 -15.23 -3.73
C GLN A 78 9.96 -15.65 -5.13
N GLU A 79 8.65 -15.69 -5.35
CA GLU A 79 8.05 -16.04 -6.65
C GLU A 79 8.09 -14.86 -7.65
N PHE A 80 8.05 -13.64 -7.15
CA PHE A 80 8.10 -12.40 -7.93
C PHE A 80 9.21 -11.46 -7.41
N PRO A 81 10.49 -11.73 -7.76
CA PRO A 81 11.63 -10.96 -7.25
C PRO A 81 11.58 -9.46 -7.60
N ASP A 82 10.88 -9.09 -8.67
CA ASP A 82 10.75 -7.71 -9.12
C ASP A 82 9.65 -6.92 -8.39
N LEU A 83 8.84 -7.58 -7.54
CA LEU A 83 7.77 -6.95 -6.77
C LEU A 83 8.31 -5.80 -5.90
N LEU A 84 7.87 -4.57 -6.16
CA LEU A 84 8.38 -3.39 -5.47
C LEU A 84 7.91 -3.32 -4.01
N SER A 85 8.74 -2.65 -3.19
CA SER A 85 8.34 -2.28 -1.83
C SER A 85 7.10 -1.37 -1.86
N ILE A 86 6.36 -1.28 -0.76
CA ILE A 86 5.13 -0.49 -0.74
C ILE A 86 5.36 0.98 -1.10
N LYS A 87 6.47 1.58 -0.65
CA LYS A 87 6.76 3.00 -0.93
C LYS A 87 7.12 3.23 -2.40
N ASP A 88 7.99 2.37 -2.95
CA ASP A 88 8.41 2.48 -4.35
C ASP A 88 7.25 2.21 -5.30
N SER A 89 6.42 1.22 -4.98
CA SER A 89 5.24 0.86 -5.77
C SER A 89 4.20 1.99 -5.80
N ILE A 90 3.90 2.57 -4.63
CA ILE A 90 2.98 3.70 -4.53
C ILE A 90 3.50 4.90 -5.34
N ILE A 91 4.79 5.24 -5.25
CA ILE A 91 5.36 6.34 -6.03
C ILE A 91 5.22 6.07 -7.52
N LYS A 92 5.71 4.92 -8.00
CA LYS A 92 5.76 4.58 -9.42
C LYS A 92 4.38 4.45 -10.07
N PHE A 93 3.45 3.75 -9.42
CA PHE A 93 2.17 3.39 -10.02
C PHE A 93 1.03 4.35 -9.65
N VAL A 94 1.16 5.09 -8.54
CA VAL A 94 0.08 5.98 -8.05
C VAL A 94 0.48 7.44 -8.15
N PHE A 95 1.58 7.89 -7.54
CA PHE A 95 1.87 9.33 -7.45
C PHE A 95 2.53 9.93 -8.69
N GLU A 96 3.55 9.29 -9.27
CA GLU A 96 4.22 9.79 -10.47
C GLU A 96 3.25 9.97 -11.65
N PRO A 97 2.35 9.01 -11.97
CA PRO A 97 1.44 9.15 -13.10
C PRO A 97 0.35 10.20 -12.87
N ASN A 98 0.03 10.51 -11.61
CA ASN A 98 -0.99 11.47 -11.23
C ASN A 98 -0.42 12.84 -10.83
N LYS A 99 0.91 13.03 -10.96
CA LYS A 99 1.58 14.26 -10.54
C LYS A 99 0.98 15.46 -11.26
N LYS A 100 0.52 16.44 -10.50
CA LYS A 100 0.02 17.70 -11.09
C LYS A 100 1.19 18.66 -11.29
N THR A 101 1.33 19.17 -12.52
CA THR A 101 2.25 20.26 -12.88
C THR A 101 1.65 21.62 -12.58
#